data_AF-A0A6G9CWN9-F1
#
_entry.id   AF-A0A6G9CWN9-F1
#
_cell.length_a   1.000
_cell.length_b   1.000
_cell.length_c   1.000
_cell.angle_alpha   90.00
_cell.angle_beta   90.00
_cell.angle_gamma   90.00
#
_symmetry.space_group_name_H-M   'P 1'
#
loop_
_entity.id
_entity.type
_entity.pdbx_description
1 polymer ?
#
loop_
_entity_poly.entity_id
_entity_poly.type
_entity_poly.pdbx_seq_one_letter_code
_entity_poly.pdbx_strand_id
1 'polypeptide(L)'
;MPEAVVKAEVDAALHDAVHGLDHDEEALNKLLEEQGSSREEFDKDAQEAAERSVKTQLLLDSIADAGNVTVGQDELTERILFQAQRYGMAPEQFIQQIQQANQLGAVFADVRRGKALASVVESAGVKDTSGAVVDTAELFGSSEAETEADESDSAESEDK
;
A
#
# COMPACT_ATOMS: atom_id res chain seq x y z
N MET A 1 12.92 -14.01 8.65
CA MET A 1 11.94 -12.91 8.78
C MET A 1 11.71 -12.63 10.25
N PRO A 2 11.31 -11.42 10.65
CA PRO A 2 11.06 -11.11 12.05
C PRO A 2 9.82 -11.88 12.56
N GLU A 3 10.04 -12.94 13.35
CA GLU A 3 8.94 -13.80 13.86
C GLU A 3 7.91 -13.02 14.67
N ALA A 4 8.35 -12.03 15.44
CA ALA A 4 7.46 -11.19 16.23
C ALA A 4 6.48 -10.38 15.37
N VAL A 5 6.91 -9.94 14.18
CA VAL A 5 6.07 -9.17 13.26
C VAL A 5 5.08 -10.09 12.55
N VAL A 6 5.54 -11.26 12.12
CA VAL A 6 4.66 -12.29 11.51
C VAL A 6 3.57 -12.68 12.51
N LYS A 7 3.95 -12.94 13.77
CA LYS A 7 2.99 -13.28 14.82
C LYS A 7 1.96 -12.16 15.04
N ALA A 8 2.42 -10.90 15.10
CA ALA A 8 1.50 -9.77 15.28
C ALA A 8 0.48 -9.65 14.14
N GLU A 9 0.90 -9.95 12.90
CA GLU A 9 0.02 -9.96 11.73
C GLU A 9 -1.00 -11.10 11.81
N VAL A 10 -0.59 -12.30 12.25
CA VAL A 10 -1.50 -13.44 12.47
C VAL A 10 -2.51 -13.12 13.58
N ASP A 11 -2.04 -12.57 14.69
CA ASP A 11 -2.90 -12.17 15.81
C ASP A 11 -3.92 -11.11 15.36
N ALA A 12 -3.52 -10.16 14.51
CA ALA A 12 -4.41 -9.17 13.92
C ALA A 12 -5.45 -9.81 12.98
N ALA A 13 -5.03 -10.73 12.12
CA ALA A 13 -5.94 -11.45 11.21
C ALA A 13 -6.99 -12.26 11.99
N LEU A 14 -6.58 -12.93 13.08
CA LEU A 14 -7.51 -13.62 13.98
C LEU A 14 -8.46 -12.64 14.66
N HIS A 15 -7.93 -11.55 15.21
CA HIS A 15 -8.74 -10.51 15.86
C HIS A 15 -9.82 -9.97 14.93
N ASP A 16 -9.48 -9.67 13.68
CA ASP A 16 -10.43 -9.17 12.68
C ASP A 16 -11.48 -10.22 12.30
N ALA A 17 -11.08 -11.49 12.20
CA ALA A 17 -11.99 -12.60 11.92
C ALA A 17 -13.03 -12.78 13.04
N VAL A 18 -12.64 -12.62 14.31
CA VAL A 18 -13.57 -12.75 15.44
C VAL A 18 -14.31 -11.45 15.78
N HIS A 19 -13.83 -10.29 15.33
CA HIS A 19 -14.45 -8.99 15.63
C HIS A 19 -15.90 -8.92 15.12
N GLY A 20 -16.18 -9.49 13.94
CA GLY A 20 -17.54 -9.59 13.40
C GLY A 20 -18.44 -10.59 14.13
N LEU A 21 -17.85 -11.40 15.01
CA LEU A 21 -18.51 -12.48 15.77
C LEU A 21 -18.56 -12.16 17.27
N ASP A 22 -18.47 -10.88 17.65
CA ASP A 22 -18.45 -10.43 19.05
C ASP A 22 -17.34 -11.10 19.89
N HIS A 23 -16.19 -11.36 19.24
CA HIS A 23 -15.04 -12.07 19.80
C HIS A 23 -15.32 -13.53 20.21
N ASP A 24 -16.33 -14.17 19.62
CA ASP A 24 -16.66 -15.58 19.86
C ASP A 24 -15.85 -16.51 18.94
N GLU A 25 -14.86 -17.19 19.52
CA GLU A 25 -14.03 -18.18 18.81
C GLU A 25 -14.79 -19.49 18.47
N GLU A 26 -15.82 -19.86 19.23
CA GLU A 26 -16.64 -21.03 18.91
C GLU A 26 -17.53 -20.73 17.69
N ALA A 27 -18.05 -19.50 17.60
CA ALA A 27 -18.77 -19.04 16.41
C ALA A 27 -17.86 -19.04 15.17
N LEU A 28 -16.58 -18.65 15.32
CA LEU A 28 -15.61 -18.72 14.22
C LEU A 28 -15.39 -20.16 13.76
N ASN A 29 -15.18 -21.09 14.69
CA ASN A 29 -14.97 -22.51 14.35
C ASN A 29 -16.17 -23.08 13.58
N LYS A 30 -17.40 -22.78 14.03
CA LYS A 30 -18.61 -23.23 13.35
C LYS A 30 -18.74 -22.63 11.96
N LEU A 31 -18.41 -21.35 11.80
CA LEU A 31 -18.44 -20.66 10.50
C LEU A 31 -17.41 -21.27 9.53
N LEU A 32 -16.21 -21.59 10.00
CA LEU A 32 -15.19 -22.27 9.20
C LEU A 32 -15.65 -23.66 8.76
N GLU A 33 -16.27 -24.44 9.66
CA GLU A 33 -16.84 -25.74 9.33
C GLU A 33 -17.96 -25.64 8.28
N GLU A 34 -18.86 -24.66 8.41
CA GLU A 34 -19.92 -24.38 7.43
C GLU A 34 -19.36 -23.99 6.04
N GLN A 35 -18.17 -23.37 6.01
CA GLN A 35 -17.43 -23.04 4.78
C GLN A 35 -16.56 -24.19 4.26
N GLY A 36 -16.52 -25.33 4.96
CA GLY A 36 -15.74 -26.51 4.58
C GLY A 36 -14.25 -26.41 4.92
N SER A 37 -13.88 -25.53 5.85
CA SER A 37 -12.52 -25.38 6.38
C SER A 37 -12.47 -25.75 7.87
N SER A 38 -11.35 -25.47 8.54
CA SER A 38 -11.13 -25.75 9.96
C SER A 38 -10.31 -24.65 10.61
N ARG A 39 -10.29 -24.61 11.95
CA ARG A 39 -9.43 -23.67 12.69
C ARG A 39 -7.95 -23.87 12.37
N GLU A 40 -7.50 -25.12 12.26
CA GLU A 40 -6.11 -25.44 11.94
C GLU A 40 -5.71 -24.95 10.54
N GLU A 41 -6.60 -25.11 9.57
CA GLU A 41 -6.38 -24.61 8.21
C GLU A 41 -6.40 -23.08 8.16
N PHE A 42 -7.34 -22.44 8.86
CA PHE A 42 -7.37 -20.98 9.00
C PHE A 42 -6.07 -20.44 9.61
N ASP A 43 -5.61 -21.02 10.73
CA ASP A 43 -4.39 -20.56 11.41
C ASP A 43 -3.16 -20.73 10.51
N LYS A 44 -3.10 -21.83 9.75
CA LYS A 44 -2.05 -22.08 8.77
C LYS A 44 -2.08 -21.07 7.63
N ASP A 45 -3.25 -20.81 7.05
CA ASP A 45 -3.40 -19.85 5.94
C ASP A 45 -3.10 -18.43 6.40
N ALA A 46 -3.52 -18.06 7.62
CA ALA A 46 -3.19 -16.79 8.25
C ALA A 46 -1.68 -16.64 8.42
N GLN A 47 -0.99 -17.69 8.88
CA GLN A 47 0.47 -17.72 8.99
C GLN A 47 1.15 -17.53 7.63
N GLU A 48 0.76 -18.29 6.59
CA GLU A 48 1.33 -18.18 5.25
C GLU A 48 1.08 -16.79 4.63
N ALA A 49 -0.12 -16.24 4.83
CA ALA A 49 -0.48 -14.90 4.37
C ALA A 49 0.34 -13.81 5.09
N ALA A 50 0.47 -13.91 6.42
CA ALA A 50 1.29 -13.00 7.22
C ALA A 50 2.75 -13.03 6.79
N GLU A 51 3.32 -14.23 6.61
CA GLU A 51 4.67 -14.40 6.12
C GLU A 51 4.88 -13.73 4.76
N ARG A 52 3.93 -13.92 3.84
CA ARG A 52 3.97 -13.30 2.51
C ARG A 52 3.84 -11.78 2.56
N SER A 53 2.97 -11.26 3.42
CA SER A 53 2.76 -9.83 3.65
C SER A 53 4.05 -9.18 4.12
N VAL A 54 4.63 -9.69 5.22
CA VAL A 54 5.88 -9.19 5.80
C VAL A 54 7.03 -9.28 4.80
N LYS A 55 7.13 -10.39 4.05
CA LYS A 55 8.16 -10.54 3.01
C LYS A 55 8.03 -9.48 1.91
N THR A 56 6.81 -9.21 1.46
CA THR A 56 6.54 -8.19 0.45
C THR A 56 6.90 -6.79 0.94
N GLN A 57 6.52 -6.46 2.19
CA GLN A 57 6.86 -5.18 2.80
C GLN A 57 8.38 -4.98 2.85
N LEU A 58 9.11 -5.96 3.40
CA LEU A 58 10.57 -5.90 3.49
C LEU A 58 11.26 -5.83 2.13
N LEU A 59 10.70 -6.52 1.12
CA LEU A 59 11.22 -6.46 -0.25
C LEU A 59 11.05 -5.05 -0.83
N LEU A 60 9.86 -4.46 -0.73
CA LEU A 60 9.60 -3.12 -1.23
C LEU A 60 10.40 -2.07 -0.47
N ASP A 61 10.55 -2.21 0.84
CA ASP A 61 11.40 -1.34 1.64
C ASP A 61 12.87 -1.44 1.18
N SER A 62 13.37 -2.65 0.91
CA SER A 62 14.73 -2.84 0.38
C SER A 62 14.91 -2.25 -1.03
N ILE A 63 13.90 -2.31 -1.88
CA ILE A 63 13.93 -1.68 -3.21
C ILE A 63 13.93 -0.17 -3.07
N ALA A 64 13.08 0.37 -2.19
CA ALA A 64 13.03 1.78 -1.88
C ALA A 64 14.37 2.29 -1.34
N ASP A 65 15.04 1.52 -0.47
CA ASP A 65 16.37 1.84 0.05
C ASP A 65 17.42 1.85 -1.07
N ALA A 66 17.43 0.80 -1.91
CA ALA A 66 18.37 0.69 -3.02
C ALA A 66 18.21 1.81 -4.07
N GLY A 67 16.97 2.23 -4.31
CA GLY A 67 16.62 3.32 -5.22
C GLY A 67 16.70 4.72 -4.59
N ASN A 68 17.06 4.84 -3.30
CA ASN A 68 16.99 6.11 -2.55
C ASN A 68 15.63 6.82 -2.69
N VAL A 69 14.55 6.05 -2.69
CA VAL A 69 13.20 6.55 -2.89
C VAL A 69 12.82 7.44 -1.70
N THR A 70 12.49 8.69 -2.03
CA THR A 70 11.97 9.70 -1.11
C THR A 70 10.50 9.99 -1.43
N VAL A 71 9.78 10.41 -0.40
CA VAL A 71 8.38 10.79 -0.47
C VAL A 71 8.32 12.31 -0.30
N GLY A 72 7.80 13.00 -1.32
CA GLY A 72 7.56 14.43 -1.29
C GLY A 72 6.21 14.77 -0.68
N GLN A 73 5.92 16.07 -0.68
CA GLN A 73 4.66 16.59 -0.15
C GLN A 73 3.49 16.27 -1.09
N ASP A 74 3.72 16.27 -2.39
CA ASP A 74 2.69 16.06 -3.40
C ASP A 74 2.16 14.63 -3.37
N GLU A 75 3.05 13.62 -3.29
CA GLU A 75 2.63 12.21 -3.21
C GLU A 75 1.92 11.90 -1.90
N LEU A 76 2.35 12.55 -0.81
CA LEU A 76 1.64 12.44 0.46
C LEU A 76 0.23 13.05 0.36
N THR A 77 0.12 14.21 -0.26
CA THR A 77 -1.15 14.92 -0.45
C THR A 77 -2.10 14.13 -1.34
N GLU A 78 -1.61 13.59 -2.46
CA GLU A 78 -2.36 12.72 -3.35
C GLU A 78 -2.83 11.45 -2.61
N ARG A 79 -1.94 10.81 -1.84
CA ARG A 79 -2.31 9.64 -1.06
C ARG A 79 -3.40 9.94 -0.04
N ILE A 80 -3.31 11.07 0.66
CA ILE A 80 -4.31 11.53 1.62
C ILE A 80 -5.65 11.76 0.90
N LEU A 81 -5.65 12.45 -0.23
CA LEU A 81 -6.85 12.71 -1.04
C LEU A 81 -7.51 11.40 -1.46
N PHE A 82 -6.75 10.48 -2.05
CA PHE A 82 -7.24 9.18 -2.51
C PHE A 82 -7.84 8.37 -1.35
N GLN A 83 -7.16 8.33 -0.21
CA GLN A 83 -7.58 7.52 0.93
C GLN A 83 -8.79 8.14 1.66
N ALA A 84 -8.83 9.47 1.79
CA ALA A 84 -9.98 10.20 2.32
C ALA A 84 -11.24 10.00 1.46
N GLN A 85 -11.10 10.05 0.13
CA GLN A 85 -12.19 9.73 -0.79
C GLN A 85 -12.70 8.30 -0.60
N ARG A 86 -11.81 7.32 -0.45
CA ARG A 86 -12.19 5.92 -0.21
C ARG A 86 -12.98 5.73 1.08
N TYR A 87 -12.66 6.50 2.12
CA TYR A 87 -13.39 6.51 3.38
C TYR A 87 -14.60 7.45 3.41
N GLY A 88 -14.88 8.17 2.31
CA GLY A 88 -16.02 9.11 2.23
C GLY A 88 -15.87 10.31 3.15
N MET A 89 -14.64 10.74 3.45
CA MET A 89 -14.33 11.81 4.40
C MET A 89 -13.54 12.95 3.74
N ALA A 90 -13.57 14.13 4.36
CA ALA A 90 -12.77 15.26 3.90
C ALA A 90 -11.27 15.03 4.17
N PRO A 91 -10.36 15.45 3.28
CA PRO A 91 -8.91 15.28 3.46
C PRO A 91 -8.39 15.85 4.78
N GLU A 92 -8.86 17.03 5.19
CA GLU A 92 -8.45 17.68 6.43
C GLU A 92 -8.86 16.87 7.67
N GLN A 93 -10.04 16.24 7.63
CA GLN A 93 -10.50 15.37 8.71
C GLN A 93 -9.66 14.08 8.77
N PHE A 94 -9.28 13.53 7.61
CA PHE A 94 -8.46 12.33 7.55
C PHE A 94 -7.05 12.57 8.12
N ILE A 95 -6.44 13.71 7.78
CA ILE A 95 -5.14 14.12 8.34
C ILE A 95 -5.23 14.22 9.86
N GLN A 96 -6.28 14.86 10.40
CA GLN A 96 -6.44 14.98 11.85
C GLN A 96 -6.55 13.61 12.53
N GLN A 97 -7.28 12.68 11.94
CA GLN A 97 -7.42 11.32 12.47
C GLN A 97 -6.08 10.56 12.47
N ILE A 98 -5.33 10.64 11.36
CA ILE A 98 -4.01 10.01 11.25
C ILE A 98 -3.03 10.60 12.27
N GLN A 99 -3.03 11.93 12.45
CA GLN A 99 -2.18 12.60 13.43
C GLN A 99 -2.53 12.19 14.86
N GLN A 100 -3.82 12.14 15.21
CA GLN A 100 -4.26 11.69 16.54
C GLN A 100 -3.89 10.24 16.81
N ALA A 101 -3.93 9.39 15.78
CA ALA A 101 -3.50 8.00 15.87
C ALA A 101 -1.96 7.81 15.82
N ASN A 102 -1.18 8.88 15.66
CA ASN A 102 0.27 8.84 15.41
C ASN A 102 0.64 7.96 14.20
N GLN A 103 -0.24 7.87 13.20
CA GLN A 103 -0.10 6.98 12.04
C GLN A 103 0.56 7.66 10.83
N LEU A 104 0.96 8.92 10.93
CA LEU A 104 1.53 9.66 9.79
C LEU A 104 2.78 8.99 9.22
N GLY A 105 3.61 8.37 10.07
CA GLY A 105 4.77 7.60 9.65
C GLY A 105 4.41 6.35 8.83
N ALA A 106 3.29 5.69 9.16
CA ALA A 106 2.80 4.54 8.40
C ALA A 106 2.31 4.97 7.01
N VAL A 107 1.63 6.11 6.91
CA VAL A 107 1.21 6.69 5.62
C VAL A 107 2.43 7.00 4.74
N PHE A 108 3.47 7.60 5.32
CA PHE A 108 4.74 7.85 4.62
C PHE A 108 5.37 6.55 4.09
N ALA A 109 5.44 5.52 4.93
CA ALA A 109 5.99 4.23 4.55
C ALA A 109 5.19 3.57 3.41
N ASP A 110 3.86 3.70 3.42
CA ASP A 110 3.00 3.19 2.36
C ASP A 110 3.21 3.91 1.03
N VAL A 111 3.33 5.24 1.04
CA VAL A 111 3.64 6.01 -0.18
C VAL A 111 4.99 5.59 -0.73
N ARG A 112 5.99 5.46 0.14
CA ARG A 112 7.35 5.03 -0.23
C ARG A 112 7.36 3.66 -0.90
N ARG A 113 6.65 2.69 -0.31
CA ARG A 113 6.51 1.34 -0.90
C ARG A 113 5.75 1.36 -2.21
N GLY A 114 4.73 2.21 -2.34
CA GLY A 114 4.01 2.43 -3.60
C GLY A 114 4.94 2.91 -4.71
N LYS A 115 5.78 3.91 -4.44
CA LYS A 115 6.79 4.40 -5.40
C LYS A 115 7.82 3.31 -5.76
N ALA A 116 8.28 2.54 -4.76
CA ALA A 116 9.18 1.42 -5.03
C ALA A 116 8.53 0.38 -5.96
N LEU A 117 7.25 0.05 -5.73
CA LEU A 117 6.51 -0.86 -6.60
C LEU A 117 6.35 -0.28 -8.02
N ALA A 118 6.02 1.01 -8.17
CA ALA A 118 5.93 1.67 -9.47
C ALA A 118 7.23 1.53 -10.26
N SER A 119 8.38 1.78 -9.61
CA SER A 119 9.69 1.64 -10.26
C SER A 119 9.97 0.20 -10.75
N VAL A 120 9.50 -0.81 -10.01
CA VAL A 120 9.60 -2.21 -10.43
C VAL A 120 8.72 -2.47 -11.64
N VAL A 121 7.48 -1.98 -11.64
CA VAL A 121 6.53 -2.14 -12.74
C VAL A 121 7.05 -1.49 -14.01
N GLU A 122 7.60 -0.28 -13.92
CA GLU A 122 8.23 0.43 -15.06
C GLU A 122 9.40 -0.37 -15.66
N SER A 123 10.17 -1.07 -14.81
CA SER A 123 11.28 -1.91 -15.27
C SER A 123 10.85 -3.28 -15.83
N ALA A 124 9.58 -3.66 -15.62
CA ALA A 124 9.10 -4.99 -15.97
C ALA A 124 8.74 -5.09 -17.45
N GLY A 125 9.28 -6.10 -18.13
CA GLY A 125 8.89 -6.40 -19.52
C GLY A 125 7.50 -7.01 -19.58
N VAL A 126 6.51 -6.26 -20.07
CA VAL A 126 5.13 -6.72 -20.23
C VAL A 126 4.95 -7.40 -21.59
N LYS A 127 4.34 -8.58 -21.58
CA LYS A 127 4.00 -9.33 -22.79
C LYS A 127 2.53 -9.74 -22.77
N ASP A 128 1.91 -9.76 -23.94
CA ASP A 128 0.56 -10.29 -24.12
C ASP A 128 0.56 -11.83 -24.11
N THR A 129 -0.63 -12.43 -24.20
CA THR A 129 -0.81 -13.89 -24.23
C THR A 129 -0.19 -14.56 -25.46
N SER A 130 0.16 -13.79 -26.50
CA SER A 130 0.85 -14.26 -27.71
C SER A 130 2.37 -14.11 -27.63
N GLY A 131 2.88 -13.45 -26.59
CA GLY A 131 4.30 -13.17 -26.37
C GLY A 131 4.81 -11.87 -26.98
N ALA A 132 3.92 -11.04 -27.55
CA ALA A 132 4.26 -9.73 -28.07
C ALA A 132 4.49 -8.74 -26.92
N VAL A 133 5.53 -7.90 -27.03
CA VAL A 133 5.84 -6.88 -26.02
C VAL A 133 4.77 -5.79 -26.07
N VAL A 134 4.23 -5.44 -24.91
CA VAL A 134 3.25 -4.39 -24.75
C VAL A 134 3.93 -3.19 -24.12
N ASP A 135 3.81 -2.03 -24.76
CA ASP A 135 4.22 -0.76 -24.14
C ASP A 135 3.18 -0.36 -23.09
N THR A 136 3.64 -0.09 -21.88
CA THR A 136 2.79 0.27 -20.75
C THR A 136 3.06 1.67 -20.22
N ALA A 137 3.96 2.42 -20.86
CA ALA A 137 4.28 3.79 -20.46
C ALA A 137 3.03 4.70 -20.43
N GLU A 138 2.15 4.57 -21.43
CA GLU A 138 0.89 5.35 -21.47
C GLU A 138 -0.13 4.94 -20.38
N LEU A 139 -0.02 3.74 -19.82
CA LEU A 139 -0.97 3.24 -18.80
C LEU A 139 -0.60 3.67 -17.38
N PHE A 140 0.69 3.78 -17.10
CA PHE A 140 1.21 4.09 -15.78
C PHE A 140 1.70 5.53 -15.64
N GLY A 141 1.81 6.26 -16.75
CA GLY A 141 2.40 7.59 -16.80
C GLY A 141 3.93 7.50 -16.83
N SER A 142 4.55 8.18 -17.79
CA SER A 142 6.01 8.27 -17.86
C SER A 142 6.51 9.35 -16.91
N SER A 143 7.57 9.09 -16.15
CA SER A 143 8.25 10.08 -15.29
C SER A 143 8.78 11.31 -16.06
N GLU A 144 8.85 11.27 -17.39
CA GLU A 144 9.20 12.43 -18.23
C GLU A 144 8.15 13.57 -18.18
N ALA A 145 6.89 13.28 -17.87
CA ALA A 145 5.82 14.28 -17.87
C ALA A 145 5.86 15.24 -16.66
N GLU A 146 6.56 14.90 -15.57
CA GLU A 146 6.68 15.78 -14.40
C GLU A 146 7.75 16.87 -14.57
N THR A 147 8.64 16.74 -15.55
CA THR A 147 9.71 17.72 -15.81
C THR A 147 9.24 18.98 -16.56
N GLU A 148 8.08 18.96 -17.21
CA GLU A 148 7.60 20.10 -18.01
C GLU A 148 6.70 21.08 -17.24
N ALA A 149 6.33 20.77 -16.00
CA ALA A 149 5.40 21.59 -15.22
C ALA A 149 6.07 22.72 -14.40
N ASP A 150 7.40 22.72 -14.22
CA ASP A 150 8.11 23.66 -13.33
C ASP A 150 8.84 24.80 -14.07
N GLU A 151 8.82 24.85 -15.41
CA GLU A 151 9.55 25.88 -16.20
C GLU A 151 8.68 27.07 -16.68
N SER A 152 7.44 27.23 -16.19
CA SER A 152 6.50 28.26 -16.70
C SER A 152 6.18 29.42 -15.74
N ASP A 153 6.97 29.65 -14.68
CA ASP A 153 6.75 30.79 -13.74
C ASP A 153 7.93 31.78 -13.65
N SER A 154 8.73 31.97 -14.71
CA SER A 154 9.78 33.01 -14.72
C SER A 154 10.01 33.67 -16.08
N ALA A 155 9.01 34.41 -16.57
CA ALA A 155 9.12 35.57 -17.49
C ALA A 155 7.70 36.06 -17.81
N GLU A 156 7.15 37.15 -17.26
CA GLU A 156 7.36 38.58 -17.52
C GLU A 156 6.37 39.29 -16.58
N SER A 157 6.63 40.40 -15.89
CA SER A 157 6.91 41.71 -16.50
C SER A 157 7.23 42.77 -15.40
N GLU A 158 8.44 43.31 -15.46
CA GLU A 158 8.77 44.68 -15.01
C GLU A 158 8.71 45.62 -16.24
N ASP A 159 8.14 46.81 -16.01
CA ASP A 159 8.36 48.10 -16.71
C ASP A 159 7.84 48.32 -18.15
N LYS A 160 6.67 48.97 -18.25
CA LYS A 160 6.52 50.26 -18.98
C LYS A 160 5.23 51.02 -18.65
#